data_AF-A0A949C9U4-F1
#
_entry.id   AF-A0A949C9U4-F1
#
_cell.length_a   1.000
_cell.length_b   1.000
_cell.length_c   1.000
_cell.angle_alpha   90.00
_cell.angle_beta   90.00
_cell.angle_gamma   90.00
#
_symmetry.space_group_name_H-M   'P 1'
#
loop_
_entity.id
_entity.type
_entity.pdbx_description
1 polymer ?
#
loop_
_entity_poly.entity_id
_entity_poly.type
_entity_poly.pdbx_seq_one_letter_code
_entity_poly.pdbx_strand_id
1 'polypeptide(L)'
;MNFFQIDPRPVGRGANEKFFSENSNVLGIEVTIPEWASRCSFGNIDHHGSQDTAETPSACEQAIKYGTRFFGRPCCGGGWDTYSCPKCDGADCPPVKPEAIVTVRPDADSVTAMAVVFSCLLGGGREIDRDLVKMVGTFDRLGHHAEQRDDRVVAIARVSADFKRSLTERVAWVQGLLAGNSEQMAEVAELVAERDKEFAEAKVASEINLVANGRIATVVSSHRFATNLGYEYATVVVAQNPEMPVNFRDPFAGTYNKFTVCRYNSHTPCNLPAALAELQVLEPGWGGRGDIFGSPQGVNSKLTLNQVVEVVQKHLK
;
A
#
# COMPACT_ATOMS: atom_id res chain seq x y z
N MET A 1 -13.75 9.97 -15.12
CA MET A 1 -12.42 9.36 -14.96
C MET A 1 -12.61 8.02 -14.31
N ASN A 2 -11.98 6.99 -14.87
CA ASN A 2 -12.11 5.62 -14.38
C ASN A 2 -10.98 5.33 -13.38
N PHE A 3 -11.31 4.70 -12.25
CA PHE A 3 -10.32 4.14 -11.35
C PHE A 3 -10.34 2.62 -11.48
N PHE A 4 -9.18 2.00 -11.62
CA PHE A 4 -9.09 0.56 -11.81
C PHE A 4 -7.94 -0.06 -11.00
N GLN A 5 -8.24 -1.18 -10.34
CA GLN A 5 -7.25 -1.96 -9.63
C GLN A 5 -6.76 -3.08 -10.53
N ILE A 6 -5.47 -3.07 -10.85
CA ILE A 6 -4.79 -4.15 -11.56
C ILE A 6 -4.71 -5.36 -10.63
N ASP A 7 -5.19 -6.50 -11.09
CA ASP A 7 -4.96 -7.77 -10.39
C ASP A 7 -3.60 -8.35 -10.85
N PRO A 8 -2.59 -8.40 -9.96
CA PRO A 8 -1.25 -8.84 -10.32
C PRO A 8 -1.17 -10.36 -10.59
N ARG A 9 -2.21 -11.13 -10.29
CA ARG A 9 -2.22 -12.59 -10.40
C ARG A 9 -2.52 -13.02 -11.84
N PRO A 10 -2.12 -14.24 -12.24
CA PRO A 10 -2.43 -14.77 -13.57
C PRO A 10 -3.92 -14.74 -13.91
N VAL A 11 -4.80 -15.01 -12.93
CA VAL A 11 -6.26 -14.98 -13.10
C VAL A 11 -6.80 -13.59 -13.45
N GLY A 12 -6.06 -12.53 -13.11
CA GLY A 12 -6.41 -11.14 -13.39
C GLY A 12 -6.04 -10.66 -14.79
N ARG A 13 -5.16 -11.39 -15.49
CA ARG A 13 -4.54 -10.94 -16.75
C ARG A 13 -5.55 -10.52 -17.81
N GLY A 14 -6.59 -11.33 -18.04
CA GLY A 14 -7.61 -11.02 -19.06
C GLY A 14 -8.40 -9.74 -18.77
N ALA A 15 -8.71 -9.46 -17.49
CA ALA A 15 -9.37 -8.23 -17.09
C ALA A 15 -8.45 -7.01 -17.29
N ASN A 16 -7.16 -7.14 -16.94
CA ASN A 16 -6.16 -6.08 -17.14
C ASN A 16 -5.98 -5.78 -18.64
N GLU A 17 -5.84 -6.81 -19.48
CA GLU A 17 -5.66 -6.65 -20.93
C GLU A 17 -6.86 -5.95 -21.58
N LYS A 18 -8.08 -6.36 -21.21
CA LYS A 18 -9.30 -5.70 -21.65
C LYS A 18 -9.30 -4.22 -21.26
N PHE A 19 -9.02 -3.92 -19.99
CA PHE A 19 -8.98 -2.53 -19.51
C PHE A 19 -8.01 -1.65 -20.32
N PHE A 20 -6.76 -2.11 -20.52
CA PHE A 20 -5.77 -1.34 -21.30
C PHE A 20 -6.02 -1.34 -22.81
N SER A 21 -6.93 -2.18 -23.33
CA SER A 21 -7.39 -2.10 -24.72
C SER A 21 -8.50 -1.07 -24.92
N GLU A 22 -9.27 -0.79 -23.86
CA GLU A 22 -10.39 0.15 -23.84
C GLU A 22 -9.98 1.56 -23.40
N ASN A 23 -8.80 1.72 -22.78
CA ASN A 23 -8.30 2.99 -22.25
C ASN A 23 -6.91 3.29 -22.82
N SER A 24 -6.79 4.40 -23.55
CA SER A 24 -5.54 4.78 -24.24
C SER A 24 -4.68 5.76 -23.43
N ASN A 25 -5.31 6.49 -22.52
CA ASN A 25 -4.70 7.53 -21.70
C ASN A 25 -4.72 7.13 -20.22
N VAL A 26 -3.73 6.36 -19.78
CA VAL A 26 -3.70 5.74 -18.44
C VAL A 26 -2.54 6.28 -17.63
N LEU A 27 -2.82 6.80 -16.43
CA LEU A 27 -1.82 7.14 -15.42
C LEU A 27 -1.69 5.98 -14.42
N GLY A 28 -0.47 5.50 -14.21
CA GLY A 28 -0.16 4.55 -13.14
C GLY A 28 0.12 5.27 -11.82
N ILE A 29 -0.40 4.71 -10.74
CA ILE A 29 -0.03 5.03 -9.35
C ILE A 29 0.37 3.69 -8.72
N GLU A 30 1.59 3.56 -8.22
CA GLU A 30 2.07 2.34 -7.56
C GLU A 30 1.92 1.07 -8.43
N VAL A 31 2.12 1.22 -9.75
CA VAL A 31 2.13 0.08 -10.67
C VAL A 31 3.49 -0.59 -10.66
N THR A 32 3.70 -1.44 -9.66
CA THR A 32 4.99 -2.12 -9.41
C THR A 32 5.31 -3.28 -10.36
N ILE A 33 4.39 -3.65 -11.26
CA ILE A 33 4.63 -4.69 -12.27
C ILE A 33 5.11 -4.04 -13.57
N PRO A 34 6.35 -4.31 -14.02
CA PRO A 34 6.92 -3.64 -15.20
C PRO A 34 6.06 -3.77 -16.47
N GLU A 35 5.44 -4.94 -16.69
CA GLU A 35 4.53 -5.19 -17.83
C GLU A 35 3.40 -4.15 -17.87
N TRP A 36 2.70 -3.94 -16.75
CA TRP A 36 1.57 -3.00 -16.69
C TRP A 36 2.02 -1.54 -16.57
N ALA A 37 3.13 -1.29 -15.87
CA ALA A 37 3.71 0.06 -15.75
C ALA A 37 4.08 0.64 -17.13
N SER A 38 4.66 -0.18 -18.01
CA SER A 38 5.03 0.20 -19.37
C SER A 38 3.84 0.58 -20.26
N ARG A 39 2.62 0.19 -19.87
CA ARG A 39 1.36 0.49 -20.57
C ARG A 39 0.67 1.76 -20.05
N CYS A 40 1.19 2.38 -19.00
CA CYS A 40 0.66 3.65 -18.48
C CYS A 40 1.19 4.82 -19.32
N SER A 41 0.43 5.21 -20.34
CA SER A 41 0.82 6.24 -21.33
C SER A 41 1.02 7.64 -20.74
N PHE A 42 0.48 7.91 -19.55
CA PHE A 42 0.70 9.15 -18.80
C PHE A 42 1.84 9.05 -17.76
N GLY A 43 2.59 7.96 -17.77
CA GLY A 43 3.62 7.65 -16.79
C GLY A 43 3.10 6.85 -15.60
N ASN A 44 4.00 6.56 -14.67
CA ASN A 44 3.72 5.82 -13.44
C ASN A 44 4.34 6.60 -12.27
N ILE A 45 3.52 6.99 -11.29
CA ILE A 45 3.96 7.60 -10.04
C ILE A 45 4.20 6.45 -9.05
N ASP A 46 5.44 6.25 -8.64
CA ASP A 46 5.87 5.08 -7.85
C ASP A 46 7.12 5.46 -7.04
N HIS A 47 7.28 4.91 -5.84
CA HIS A 47 8.47 5.07 -4.98
C HIS A 47 9.03 3.73 -4.47
N HIS A 48 8.70 2.62 -5.14
CA HIS A 48 9.17 1.28 -4.82
C HIS A 48 10.22 0.74 -5.81
N GLY A 49 10.85 1.62 -6.60
CA GLY A 49 11.94 1.29 -7.49
C GLY A 49 13.23 0.90 -6.75
N SER A 50 14.13 0.21 -7.45
CA SER A 50 15.40 -0.28 -6.85
C SER A 50 16.36 0.81 -6.37
N GLN A 51 16.13 2.06 -6.77
CA GLN A 51 16.94 3.22 -6.40
C GLN A 51 16.27 4.08 -5.33
N ASP A 52 15.05 3.73 -4.93
CA ASP A 52 14.31 4.52 -3.96
C ASP A 52 14.79 4.27 -2.53
N THR A 53 14.77 5.33 -1.74
CA THR A 53 15.20 5.33 -0.34
C THR A 53 14.04 5.76 0.55
N ALA A 54 14.23 5.72 1.89
CA ALA A 54 13.23 6.23 2.83
C ALA A 54 12.90 7.72 2.60
N GLU A 55 13.80 8.46 1.95
CA GLU A 55 13.70 9.87 1.61
C GLU A 55 13.00 10.11 0.26
N THR A 56 12.87 9.10 -0.61
CA THR A 56 12.09 9.22 -1.84
C THR A 56 10.65 9.57 -1.47
N PRO A 57 10.05 10.66 -2.01
CA PRO A 57 8.66 11.00 -1.73
C PRO A 57 7.70 9.88 -2.14
N SER A 58 6.71 9.62 -1.29
CA SER A 58 5.60 8.69 -1.57
C SER A 58 4.78 9.08 -2.81
N ALA A 59 3.92 8.19 -3.31
CA ALA A 59 3.13 8.48 -4.50
C ALA A 59 2.19 9.67 -4.30
N CYS A 60 1.59 9.84 -3.12
CA CYS A 60 0.71 10.98 -2.85
C CYS A 60 1.47 12.31 -2.81
N GLU A 61 2.71 12.33 -2.29
CA GLU A 61 3.58 13.50 -2.31
C GLU A 61 4.05 13.83 -3.74
N GLN A 62 4.36 12.81 -4.55
CA GLN A 62 4.67 12.98 -5.96
C GLN A 62 3.46 13.50 -6.76
N ALA A 63 2.26 13.03 -6.45
CA ALA A 63 1.01 13.47 -7.09
C ALA A 63 0.76 14.97 -6.94
N ILE A 64 1.17 15.59 -5.82
CA ILE A 64 1.12 17.05 -5.65
C ILE A 64 1.93 17.75 -6.75
N LYS A 65 3.15 17.27 -7.02
CA LYS A 65 4.05 17.83 -8.06
C LYS A 65 3.51 17.53 -9.46
N TYR A 66 2.87 16.38 -9.64
CA TYR A 66 2.24 16.00 -10.89
C TYR A 66 1.08 16.97 -11.21
N GLY A 67 0.20 17.22 -10.24
CA GLY A 67 -0.93 18.13 -10.37
C GLY A 67 -0.53 19.55 -10.78
N THR A 68 0.55 20.10 -10.21
CA THR A 68 1.00 21.47 -10.53
C THR A 68 1.63 21.60 -11.92
N ARG A 69 2.27 20.54 -12.43
CA ARG A 69 2.95 20.57 -13.75
C ARG A 69 2.00 20.53 -14.94
N PHE A 70 0.82 19.92 -14.80
CA PHE A 70 -0.14 19.79 -15.89
C PHE A 70 -1.02 21.03 -16.13
N PHE A 71 -1.06 21.97 -15.19
CA PHE A 71 -1.76 23.25 -15.37
C PHE A 71 -1.02 24.24 -16.29
N GLY A 72 0.11 23.86 -16.89
CA GLY A 72 0.92 24.77 -17.69
C GLY A 72 1.65 24.19 -18.91
N ARG A 73 1.28 23.02 -19.45
CA ARG A 73 1.99 22.42 -20.61
C ARG A 73 1.19 22.40 -21.92
N PRO A 74 1.82 22.73 -23.08
CA PRO A 74 1.18 22.67 -24.39
C PRO A 74 1.35 21.30 -25.08
N CYS A 75 0.23 20.68 -25.45
CA CYS A 75 -0.10 20.36 -26.86
C CYS A 75 0.69 19.30 -27.64
N CYS A 76 2.03 19.35 -27.70
CA CYS A 76 2.72 18.75 -28.84
C CYS A 76 4.07 18.14 -28.46
N GLY A 77 4.05 16.89 -27.99
CA GLY A 77 5.08 15.85 -28.24
C GLY A 77 6.57 16.14 -28.00
N GLY A 78 6.97 17.32 -27.55
CA GLY A 78 8.33 17.66 -27.17
C GLY A 78 8.62 17.08 -25.80
N GLY A 79 9.78 16.44 -25.66
CA GLY A 79 10.28 15.91 -24.40
C GLY A 79 10.21 16.92 -23.25
N TRP A 80 10.47 16.44 -22.04
CA TRP A 80 10.24 17.13 -20.78
C TRP A 80 10.92 18.51 -20.62
N ASP A 81 11.74 18.97 -21.59
CA ASP A 81 12.64 20.11 -21.45
C ASP A 81 12.45 21.32 -22.40
N THR A 82 11.47 21.39 -23.31
CA THR A 82 11.33 22.58 -24.20
C THR A 82 9.91 23.17 -24.25
N TYR A 83 9.83 24.48 -23.98
CA TYR A 83 8.60 25.27 -23.79
C TYR A 83 7.89 25.72 -25.08
N SER A 84 8.30 25.26 -26.26
CA SER A 84 7.70 25.68 -27.53
C SER A 84 7.05 24.49 -28.24
N CYS A 85 5.71 24.42 -28.23
CA CYS A 85 5.01 23.56 -29.19
C CYS A 85 5.10 24.22 -30.59
N PRO A 86 5.61 23.52 -31.61
CA PRO A 86 5.68 24.06 -32.97
C PRO A 86 4.38 23.94 -33.80
N LYS A 87 3.31 23.33 -33.25
CA LYS A 87 2.03 23.09 -33.94
C LYS A 87 0.85 23.94 -33.44
N CYS A 88 0.99 24.66 -32.33
CA CYS A 88 -0.05 25.52 -31.80
C CYS A 88 0.62 26.71 -31.11
N ASP A 89 0.05 27.91 -31.29
CA ASP A 89 0.61 29.19 -30.80
C ASP A 89 0.44 29.37 -29.28
N GLY A 90 0.53 28.28 -28.50
CA GLY A 90 0.43 28.24 -27.04
C GLY A 90 -0.96 28.44 -26.47
N ALA A 91 -1.88 29.12 -27.17
CA ALA A 91 -3.16 29.55 -26.61
C ALA A 91 -4.30 28.50 -26.66
N ASP A 92 -4.31 27.62 -27.66
CA ASP A 92 -5.47 26.76 -27.97
C ASP A 92 -5.26 25.26 -27.75
N CYS A 93 -4.31 24.88 -26.89
CA CYS A 93 -4.20 23.49 -26.53
C CYS A 93 -5.07 23.13 -25.34
N PRO A 94 -6.08 22.26 -25.50
CA PRO A 94 -6.73 21.67 -24.35
C PRO A 94 -5.73 20.80 -23.59
N PRO A 95 -5.64 20.91 -22.25
CA PRO A 95 -4.78 20.03 -21.46
C PRO A 95 -5.23 18.58 -21.66
N VAL A 96 -4.33 17.72 -22.14
CA VAL A 96 -4.62 16.28 -22.25
C VAL A 96 -4.67 15.72 -20.83
N LYS A 97 -5.78 15.07 -20.50
CA LYS A 97 -6.06 14.49 -19.19
C LYS A 97 -6.04 12.97 -19.31
N PRO A 98 -5.60 12.23 -18.27
CA PRO A 98 -5.78 10.79 -18.28
C PRO A 98 -7.28 10.46 -18.37
N GLU A 99 -7.62 9.39 -19.09
CA GLU A 99 -8.97 8.79 -19.10
C GLU A 99 -9.19 7.97 -17.83
N ALA A 100 -8.12 7.32 -17.36
CA ALA A 100 -8.14 6.46 -16.21
C ALA A 100 -6.87 6.55 -15.36
N ILE A 101 -7.02 6.21 -14.08
CA ILE A 101 -5.92 6.05 -13.13
C ILE A 101 -5.96 4.63 -12.59
N VAL A 102 -4.80 3.97 -12.56
CA VAL A 102 -4.66 2.58 -12.14
C VAL A 102 -3.70 2.41 -10.97
N THR A 103 -3.93 1.39 -10.15
CA THR A 103 -2.97 0.92 -9.14
C THR A 103 -2.98 -0.59 -9.06
N VAL A 104 -1.86 -1.19 -8.65
CA VAL A 104 -1.82 -2.61 -8.25
C VAL A 104 -2.36 -2.78 -6.83
N ARG A 105 -2.13 -1.80 -5.93
CA ARG A 105 -2.53 -1.85 -4.53
C ARG A 105 -3.24 -0.55 -4.13
N PRO A 106 -4.54 -0.58 -3.81
CA PRO A 106 -5.27 0.59 -3.31
C PRO A 106 -5.08 0.75 -1.80
N ASP A 107 -3.87 1.11 -1.37
CA ASP A 107 -3.55 1.51 0.01
C ASP A 107 -3.75 3.02 0.25
N ALA A 108 -3.43 3.47 1.46
CA ALA A 108 -3.60 4.87 1.86
C ALA A 108 -2.87 5.84 0.93
N ASP A 109 -1.62 5.52 0.58
CA ASP A 109 -0.78 6.37 -0.27
C ASP A 109 -1.35 6.47 -1.69
N SER A 110 -1.59 5.32 -2.34
CA SER A 110 -2.11 5.30 -3.71
C SER A 110 -3.52 5.90 -3.85
N VAL A 111 -4.43 5.62 -2.91
CA VAL A 111 -5.79 6.22 -2.92
C VAL A 111 -5.72 7.73 -2.69
N THR A 112 -4.83 8.19 -1.80
CA THR A 112 -4.58 9.63 -1.59
C THR A 112 -3.97 10.27 -2.83
N ALA A 113 -3.02 9.61 -3.50
CA ALA A 113 -2.44 10.07 -4.75
C ALA A 113 -3.50 10.21 -5.85
N MET A 114 -4.40 9.23 -6.00
CA MET A 114 -5.54 9.29 -6.91
C MET A 114 -6.47 10.47 -6.60
N ALA A 115 -6.78 10.68 -5.32
CA ALA A 115 -7.61 11.80 -4.86
C ALA A 115 -6.96 13.16 -5.20
N VAL A 116 -5.65 13.30 -4.97
CA VAL A 116 -4.87 14.50 -5.30
C VAL A 116 -4.86 14.74 -6.82
N VAL A 117 -4.52 13.73 -7.62
CA VAL A 117 -4.49 13.86 -9.08
C VAL A 117 -5.84 14.29 -9.62
N PHE A 118 -6.94 13.66 -9.17
CA PHE A 118 -8.28 14.03 -9.63
C PHE A 118 -8.66 15.44 -9.17
N SER A 119 -8.43 15.80 -7.90
CA SER A 119 -8.77 17.12 -7.36
C SER A 119 -8.01 18.25 -8.05
N CYS A 120 -6.71 18.03 -8.31
CA CYS A 120 -5.90 18.97 -9.07
C CYS A 120 -6.33 18.99 -10.54
N LEU A 121 -6.15 17.91 -11.30
CA LEU A 121 -6.28 17.95 -12.77
C LEU A 121 -7.71 18.12 -13.29
N LEU A 122 -8.69 17.55 -12.58
CA LEU A 122 -10.06 17.45 -13.08
C LEU A 122 -11.04 18.33 -12.32
N GLY A 123 -10.78 18.58 -11.04
CA GLY A 123 -11.65 19.38 -10.17
C GLY A 123 -11.63 20.89 -10.46
N GLY A 124 -10.81 21.36 -11.43
CA GLY A 124 -10.61 22.78 -11.68
C GLY A 124 -9.60 23.42 -10.73
N GLY A 125 -8.63 22.64 -10.22
CA GLY A 125 -7.64 23.15 -9.27
C GLY A 125 -8.20 23.31 -7.86
N ARG A 126 -9.02 22.34 -7.41
CA ARG A 126 -9.55 22.35 -6.04
C ARG A 126 -8.40 22.42 -5.04
N GLU A 127 -8.60 23.23 -4.01
CA GLU A 127 -7.71 23.25 -2.87
C GLU A 127 -7.71 21.88 -2.18
N ILE A 128 -6.54 21.46 -1.72
CA ILE A 128 -6.33 20.20 -1.01
C ILE A 128 -5.51 20.49 0.24
N ASP A 129 -5.78 19.76 1.32
CA ASP A 129 -4.95 19.76 2.52
C ASP A 129 -3.59 19.10 2.21
N ARG A 130 -2.62 19.92 1.81
CA ARG A 130 -1.27 19.46 1.45
C ARG A 130 -0.51 18.89 2.63
N ASP A 131 -0.83 19.31 3.85
CA ASP A 131 -0.14 18.81 5.03
C ASP A 131 -0.67 17.42 5.40
N LEU A 132 -1.98 17.18 5.26
CA LEU A 132 -2.54 15.82 5.36
C LEU A 132 -1.95 14.88 4.30
N VAL A 133 -1.77 15.32 3.05
CA VAL A 133 -1.10 14.49 2.03
C VAL A 133 0.33 14.14 2.44
N LYS A 134 1.12 15.11 2.92
CA LYS A 134 2.49 14.83 3.42
C LYS A 134 2.47 13.87 4.61
N MET A 135 1.48 13.96 5.50
CA MET A 135 1.37 13.06 6.64
C MET A 135 1.06 11.63 6.20
N VAL A 136 0.15 11.44 5.22
CA VAL A 136 -0.07 10.11 4.61
C VAL A 136 1.23 9.57 4.02
N GLY A 137 1.93 10.38 3.22
CA GLY A 137 3.18 9.98 2.59
C GLY A 137 4.32 9.69 3.56
N THR A 138 4.39 10.44 4.66
CA THR A 138 5.36 10.20 5.75
C THR A 138 5.02 8.89 6.47
N PHE A 139 3.74 8.63 6.73
CA PHE A 139 3.29 7.40 7.36
C PHE A 139 3.51 6.19 6.46
N ASP A 140 3.36 6.31 5.15
CA ASP A 140 3.68 5.21 4.23
C ASP A 140 5.17 4.82 4.30
N ARG A 141 6.06 5.83 4.26
CA ARG A 141 7.52 5.62 4.27
C ARG A 141 8.07 5.20 5.63
N LEU A 142 7.58 5.82 6.70
CA LEU A 142 8.14 5.71 8.05
C LEU A 142 7.25 4.94 9.03
N GLY A 143 5.98 4.69 8.70
CA GLY A 143 4.93 4.07 9.53
C GLY A 143 4.87 4.55 10.99
N HIS A 144 4.88 3.65 11.98
CA HIS A 144 4.88 3.95 13.42
C HIS A 144 6.03 4.83 13.93
N HIS A 145 7.13 5.00 13.17
CA HIS A 145 8.19 5.95 13.52
C HIS A 145 7.88 7.38 13.07
N ALA A 146 6.79 7.60 12.32
CA ALA A 146 6.29 8.95 12.10
C ALA A 146 5.93 9.56 13.47
N GLU A 147 6.54 10.71 13.80
CA GLU A 147 6.48 11.33 15.14
C GLU A 147 5.06 11.67 15.60
N GLN A 148 4.08 11.75 14.68
CA GLN A 148 2.69 12.05 14.99
C GLN A 148 1.74 11.11 14.26
N ARG A 149 0.89 10.42 15.04
CA ARG A 149 -0.28 9.71 14.55
C ARG A 149 -1.41 10.71 14.37
N ASP A 150 -1.78 11.01 13.13
CA ASP A 150 -2.98 11.78 12.81
C ASP A 150 -4.14 10.80 12.53
N ASP A 151 -5.26 11.02 13.22
CA ASP A 151 -6.48 10.20 13.12
C ASP A 151 -7.04 10.15 11.70
N ARG A 152 -6.86 11.22 10.92
CA ARG A 152 -7.26 11.28 9.51
C ARG A 152 -6.46 10.31 8.66
N VAL A 153 -5.16 10.13 8.94
CA VAL A 153 -4.31 9.14 8.24
C VAL A 153 -4.79 7.72 8.55
N VAL A 154 -5.15 7.45 9.81
CA VAL A 154 -5.73 6.14 10.21
C VAL A 154 -7.05 5.88 9.49
N ALA A 155 -7.93 6.89 9.43
CA ALA A 155 -9.20 6.79 8.73
C ALA A 155 -9.02 6.56 7.22
N ILE A 156 -8.10 7.29 6.57
CA ILE A 156 -7.74 7.07 5.15
C ILE A 156 -7.27 5.63 4.94
N ALA A 157 -6.39 5.12 5.80
CA ALA A 157 -5.91 3.73 5.68
C ALA A 157 -7.04 2.71 5.82
N ARG A 158 -7.99 2.95 6.73
CA ARG A 158 -9.18 2.09 6.89
C ARG A 158 -10.10 2.13 5.67
N VAL A 159 -10.44 3.32 5.18
CA VAL A 159 -11.28 3.47 3.99
C VAL A 159 -10.61 2.85 2.76
N SER A 160 -9.30 3.05 2.61
CA SER A 160 -8.53 2.49 1.49
C SER A 160 -8.54 0.95 1.50
N ALA A 161 -8.49 0.33 2.69
CA ALA A 161 -8.56 -1.12 2.86
C ALA A 161 -9.98 -1.72 2.84
N ASP A 162 -11.04 -0.90 2.76
CA ASP A 162 -12.43 -1.38 2.80
C ASP A 162 -12.89 -1.95 1.45
N PHE A 163 -12.74 -3.26 1.28
CA PHE A 163 -13.17 -3.98 0.08
C PHE A 163 -14.67 -3.95 -0.22
N LYS A 164 -15.50 -3.48 0.72
CA LYS A 164 -16.94 -3.29 0.49
C LYS A 164 -17.21 -1.99 -0.27
N ARG A 165 -16.32 -1.00 -0.18
CA ARG A 165 -16.34 0.21 -0.99
C ARG A 165 -15.63 -0.05 -2.31
N SER A 166 -16.21 0.39 -3.42
CA SER A 166 -15.52 0.45 -4.71
C SER A 166 -14.33 1.40 -4.63
N LEU A 167 -13.34 1.23 -5.51
CA LEU A 167 -12.19 2.14 -5.56
C LEU A 167 -12.62 3.60 -5.80
N THR A 168 -13.67 3.81 -6.59
CA THR A 168 -14.21 5.16 -6.85
C THR A 168 -14.76 5.80 -5.58
N GLU A 169 -15.52 5.05 -4.77
CA GLU A 169 -16.05 5.55 -3.49
C GLU A 169 -14.93 5.87 -2.49
N ARG A 170 -13.89 5.04 -2.43
CA ARG A 170 -12.72 5.30 -1.57
C ARG A 170 -11.99 6.57 -1.98
N VAL A 171 -11.74 6.76 -3.28
CA VAL A 171 -11.10 7.98 -3.79
C VAL A 171 -11.98 9.20 -3.50
N ALA A 172 -13.28 9.14 -3.80
CA ALA A 172 -14.20 10.25 -3.54
C ALA A 172 -14.26 10.62 -2.05
N TRP A 173 -14.21 9.64 -1.15
CA TRP A 173 -14.16 9.87 0.28
C TRP A 173 -12.87 10.61 0.69
N VAL A 174 -11.70 10.14 0.24
CA VAL A 174 -10.43 10.82 0.54
C VAL A 174 -10.41 12.23 -0.04
N GLN A 175 -11.00 12.46 -1.21
CA GLN A 175 -11.14 13.80 -1.77
C GLN A 175 -11.97 14.74 -0.90
N GLY A 176 -13.10 14.26 -0.37
CA GLY A 176 -13.93 15.04 0.53
C GLY A 176 -13.17 15.41 1.81
N LEU A 177 -12.42 14.45 2.36
CA LEU A 177 -11.58 14.69 3.52
C LEU A 177 -10.47 15.72 3.25
N LEU A 178 -9.75 15.60 2.13
CA LEU A 178 -8.72 16.55 1.72
C LEU A 178 -9.28 17.96 1.44
N ALA A 179 -10.57 18.08 1.10
CA ALA A 179 -11.25 19.36 0.91
C ALA A 179 -11.80 19.95 2.23
N GLY A 180 -11.63 19.27 3.37
CA GLY A 180 -12.15 19.71 4.66
C GLY A 180 -13.66 19.55 4.83
N ASN A 181 -14.30 18.64 4.09
CA ASN A 181 -15.74 18.40 4.19
C ASN A 181 -16.10 17.86 5.59
N SER A 182 -17.10 18.46 6.21
CA SER A 182 -17.54 18.11 7.57
C SER A 182 -18.08 16.68 7.71
N GLU A 183 -18.70 16.14 6.67
CA GLU A 183 -19.21 14.76 6.66
C GLU A 183 -18.09 13.73 6.82
N GLN A 184 -17.05 13.82 5.98
CA GLN A 184 -15.88 12.92 6.08
C GLN A 184 -15.13 13.15 7.40
N MET A 185 -15.04 14.40 7.88
CA MET A 185 -14.44 14.70 9.18
C MET A 185 -15.21 14.09 10.36
N ALA A 186 -16.54 13.98 10.28
CA ALA A 186 -17.33 13.30 11.31
C ALA A 186 -17.07 11.78 11.31
N GLU A 187 -16.98 11.17 10.12
CA GLU A 187 -16.70 9.73 9.98
C GLU A 187 -15.30 9.33 10.47
N VAL A 188 -14.31 10.23 10.42
CA VAL A 188 -12.95 9.98 10.94
C VAL A 188 -12.98 9.49 12.38
N ALA A 189 -13.74 10.17 13.26
CA ALA A 189 -13.80 9.82 14.67
C ALA A 189 -14.38 8.41 14.90
N GLU A 190 -15.42 8.04 14.13
CA GLU A 190 -16.04 6.72 14.19
C GLU A 190 -15.06 5.63 13.72
N LEU A 191 -14.41 5.85 12.57
CA LEU A 191 -13.43 4.92 12.02
C LEU A 191 -12.24 4.71 12.96
N VAL A 192 -11.79 5.74 13.66
CA VAL A 192 -10.69 5.65 14.63
C VAL A 192 -11.14 4.92 15.90
N ALA A 193 -12.31 5.25 16.44
CA ALA A 193 -12.83 4.59 17.63
C ALA A 193 -13.04 3.09 17.42
N GLU A 194 -13.60 2.70 16.29
CA GLU A 194 -13.71 1.29 15.89
C GLU A 194 -12.34 0.62 15.75
N ARG A 195 -11.35 1.33 15.20
CA ARG A 195 -9.97 0.82 15.08
C ARG A 195 -9.39 0.52 16.44
N ASP A 196 -9.48 1.48 17.34
CA ASP A 196 -8.84 1.36 18.64
C ASP A 196 -9.54 0.32 19.50
N LYS A 197 -10.87 0.17 19.37
CA LYS A 197 -11.61 -0.94 19.97
C LYS A 197 -11.10 -2.29 19.48
N GLU A 198 -11.10 -2.53 18.17
CA GLU A 198 -10.63 -3.81 17.62
C GLU A 198 -9.14 -4.07 17.95
N PHE A 199 -8.32 -3.02 17.98
CA PHE A 199 -6.92 -3.15 18.33
C PHE A 199 -6.72 -3.50 19.81
N ALA A 200 -7.54 -2.95 20.70
CA ALA A 200 -7.56 -3.34 22.11
C ALA A 200 -8.02 -4.79 22.29
N GLU A 201 -9.05 -5.23 21.56
CA GLU A 201 -9.49 -6.64 21.53
C GLU A 201 -8.36 -7.56 21.05
N ALA A 202 -7.65 -7.18 20.00
CA ALA A 202 -6.49 -7.92 19.51
C ALA A 202 -5.40 -8.05 20.57
N LYS A 203 -5.12 -6.97 21.32
CA LYS A 203 -4.10 -6.97 22.38
C LYS A 203 -4.43 -7.93 23.51
N VAL A 204 -5.72 -8.06 23.87
CA VAL A 204 -6.19 -9.01 24.88
C VAL A 204 -6.15 -10.45 24.35
N ALA A 205 -6.48 -10.65 23.07
CA ALA A 205 -6.58 -11.98 22.47
C ALA A 205 -5.25 -12.56 21.94
N SER A 206 -4.14 -11.81 22.03
CA SER A 206 -2.85 -12.21 21.45
C SER A 206 -1.81 -12.48 22.53
N GLU A 207 -0.98 -13.49 22.29
CA GLU A 207 0.24 -13.71 23.06
C GLU A 207 1.41 -13.02 22.38
N ILE A 208 2.16 -12.19 23.11
CA ILE A 208 3.33 -11.46 22.59
C ILE A 208 4.53 -11.78 23.46
N ASN A 209 5.61 -12.26 22.84
CA ASN A 209 6.89 -12.49 23.51
C ASN A 209 8.01 -11.76 22.76
N LEU A 210 9.05 -11.37 23.49
CA LEU A 210 10.26 -10.75 22.94
C LEU A 210 11.42 -11.73 22.97
N VAL A 211 12.12 -11.88 21.84
CA VAL A 211 13.27 -12.77 21.69
C VAL A 211 14.46 -12.03 21.08
N ALA A 212 15.64 -12.67 21.06
CA ALA A 212 16.89 -12.10 20.55
C ALA A 212 17.23 -10.72 21.15
N ASN A 213 17.09 -10.59 22.48
CA ASN A 213 17.25 -9.34 23.24
C ASN A 213 16.27 -8.24 22.82
N GLY A 214 15.01 -8.60 22.54
CA GLY A 214 13.97 -7.65 22.14
C GLY A 214 14.01 -7.23 20.67
N ARG A 215 14.90 -7.83 19.85
CA ARG A 215 15.02 -7.51 18.43
C ARG A 215 13.96 -8.17 17.55
N ILE A 216 13.31 -9.22 18.07
CA ILE A 216 12.20 -9.90 17.41
C ILE A 216 11.02 -9.97 18.37
N ALA A 217 9.84 -9.58 17.90
CA ALA A 217 8.57 -9.84 18.58
C ALA A 217 7.92 -11.09 17.96
N THR A 218 7.59 -12.07 18.79
CA THR A 218 6.75 -13.20 18.38
C THR A 218 5.32 -12.94 18.78
N VAL A 219 4.37 -13.14 17.88
CA VAL A 219 2.95 -12.88 18.13
C VAL A 219 2.13 -14.12 17.78
N VAL A 220 1.46 -14.74 18.75
CA VAL A 220 0.49 -15.82 18.48
C VAL A 220 -0.91 -15.22 18.56
N SER A 221 -1.60 -15.16 17.42
CA SER A 221 -2.90 -14.49 17.31
C SER A 221 -3.65 -14.90 16.06
N SER A 222 -4.97 -15.10 16.18
CA SER A 222 -5.88 -15.19 15.04
C SER A 222 -6.35 -13.83 14.53
N HIS A 223 -6.00 -12.73 15.23
CA HIS A 223 -6.48 -11.39 14.90
C HIS A 223 -5.70 -10.78 13.72
N ARG A 224 -6.39 -9.97 12.91
CA ARG A 224 -5.80 -9.26 11.76
C ARG A 224 -4.69 -8.25 12.12
N PHE A 225 -4.57 -7.90 13.40
CA PHE A 225 -3.58 -6.93 13.90
C PHE A 225 -2.31 -7.58 14.45
N ALA A 226 -2.12 -8.90 14.29
CA ALA A 226 -0.96 -9.61 14.85
C ALA A 226 0.38 -8.94 14.51
N THR A 227 0.60 -8.54 13.25
CA THR A 227 1.83 -7.85 12.84
C THR A 227 1.92 -6.44 13.40
N ASN A 228 0.82 -5.67 13.39
CA ASN A 228 0.78 -4.33 13.98
C ASN A 228 1.10 -4.35 15.48
N LEU A 229 0.59 -5.35 16.22
CA LEU A 229 0.91 -5.56 17.63
C LEU A 229 2.40 -5.86 17.80
N GLY A 230 2.97 -6.74 16.98
CA GLY A 230 4.41 -7.05 17.04
C GLY A 230 5.30 -5.82 16.84
N TYR A 231 4.91 -4.94 15.90
CA TYR A 231 5.63 -3.69 15.65
C TYR A 231 5.56 -2.66 16.80
N GLU A 232 4.67 -2.83 17.79
CA GLU A 232 4.76 -2.02 19.03
C GLU A 232 6.00 -2.36 19.87
N TYR A 233 6.63 -3.53 19.63
CA TYR A 233 7.67 -4.06 20.51
C TYR A 233 9.01 -4.32 19.80
N ALA A 234 9.01 -4.63 18.50
CA ALA A 234 10.23 -4.90 17.75
C ALA A 234 10.09 -4.56 16.26
N THR A 235 11.22 -4.30 15.60
CA THR A 235 11.27 -4.02 14.15
C THR A 235 11.25 -5.27 13.28
N VAL A 236 11.38 -6.46 13.86
CA VAL A 236 11.18 -7.75 13.21
C VAL A 236 10.08 -8.50 13.96
N VAL A 237 9.12 -9.04 13.21
CA VAL A 237 7.97 -9.75 13.77
C VAL A 237 7.89 -11.15 13.17
N VAL A 238 7.66 -12.15 14.03
CA VAL A 238 7.27 -13.50 13.65
C VAL A 238 5.87 -13.76 14.21
N ALA A 239 4.86 -13.63 13.37
CA ALA A 239 3.46 -13.85 13.75
C ALA A 239 3.01 -15.27 13.38
N GLN A 240 2.36 -15.95 14.31
CA GLN A 240 1.69 -17.23 14.13
C GLN A 240 0.18 -17.03 14.23
N ASN A 241 -0.56 -17.40 13.18
CA ASN A 241 -2.00 -17.55 13.24
C ASN A 241 -2.33 -19.06 13.33
N PRO A 242 -2.78 -19.56 14.50
CA PRO A 242 -3.08 -20.97 14.68
C PRO A 242 -4.34 -21.43 13.91
N GLU A 243 -5.19 -20.49 13.50
CA GLU A 243 -6.53 -20.74 12.94
C GLU A 243 -6.77 -19.94 11.65
N MET A 244 -5.76 -19.83 10.78
CA MET A 244 -5.93 -19.11 9.51
C MET A 244 -6.96 -19.84 8.63
N PRO A 245 -8.04 -19.18 8.16
CA PRO A 245 -9.02 -19.85 7.32
C PRO A 245 -8.41 -20.24 5.97
N VAL A 246 -8.63 -21.49 5.54
CA VAL A 246 -8.23 -21.96 4.19
C VAL A 246 -8.94 -21.15 3.11
N ASN A 247 -10.22 -20.87 3.33
CA ASN A 247 -11.02 -20.00 2.48
C ASN A 247 -11.88 -19.08 3.36
N PHE A 248 -11.60 -17.78 3.35
CA PHE A 248 -12.36 -16.81 4.15
C PHE A 248 -13.84 -16.69 3.75
N ARG A 249 -14.23 -17.20 2.56
CA ARG A 249 -15.62 -17.25 2.10
C ARG A 249 -16.33 -18.55 2.44
N ASP A 250 -15.58 -19.57 2.87
CA ASP A 250 -16.12 -20.89 3.21
C ASP A 250 -15.56 -21.36 4.56
N PRO A 251 -16.29 -21.11 5.66
CA PRO A 251 -15.90 -21.54 7.00
C PRO A 251 -15.70 -23.06 7.14
N PHE A 252 -16.30 -23.86 6.26
CA PHE A 252 -16.21 -25.32 6.32
C PHE A 252 -14.94 -25.86 5.64
N ALA A 253 -14.19 -25.01 4.91
CA ALA A 253 -12.90 -25.38 4.34
C ALA A 253 -11.81 -25.63 5.40
N GLY A 254 -12.10 -25.34 6.67
CA GLY A 254 -11.19 -25.53 7.80
C GLY A 254 -10.18 -24.40 7.97
N THR A 255 -9.27 -24.60 8.93
CA THR A 255 -8.20 -23.67 9.27
C THR A 255 -6.84 -24.35 9.18
N TYR A 256 -5.78 -23.53 9.13
CA TYR A 256 -4.41 -24.00 9.16
C TYR A 256 -3.50 -23.07 9.97
N ASN A 257 -2.42 -23.65 10.52
CA ASN A 257 -1.36 -22.94 11.20
C ASN A 257 -0.48 -22.21 10.19
N LYS A 258 -0.50 -20.87 10.24
CA LYS A 258 0.22 -19.98 9.33
C LYS A 258 1.24 -19.16 10.09
N PHE A 259 2.46 -19.06 9.54
CA PHE A 259 3.44 -18.08 9.98
C PHE A 259 3.53 -16.91 8.99
N THR A 260 3.77 -15.73 9.53
CA THR A 260 4.13 -14.51 8.79
C THR A 260 5.39 -13.94 9.44
N VAL A 261 6.44 -13.75 8.64
CA VAL A 261 7.67 -13.10 9.07
C VAL A 261 7.76 -11.78 8.32
N CYS A 262 7.91 -10.69 9.04
CA CYS A 262 8.05 -9.38 8.44
C CYS A 262 9.06 -8.54 9.21
N ARG A 263 9.73 -7.65 8.49
CA ARG A 263 10.54 -6.58 9.05
C ARG A 263 9.84 -5.28 8.78
N TYR A 264 10.15 -4.29 9.59
CA TYR A 264 9.42 -3.05 9.56
C TYR A 264 9.60 -2.30 8.24
N ASN A 265 10.84 -2.22 7.77
CA ASN A 265 11.20 -1.65 6.47
C ASN A 265 12.48 -2.30 5.93
N SER A 266 12.88 -1.92 4.71
CA SER A 266 14.09 -2.42 4.04
C SER A 266 15.39 -2.11 4.80
N HIS A 267 15.39 -1.09 5.66
CA HIS A 267 16.52 -0.63 6.47
C HIS A 267 16.68 -1.37 7.80
N THR A 268 15.68 -2.16 8.21
CA THR A 268 15.78 -3.00 9.41
C THR A 268 16.93 -4.01 9.23
N PRO A 269 17.88 -4.12 10.19
CA PRO A 269 19.08 -4.95 10.08
C PRO A 269 18.77 -6.46 10.22
N CYS A 270 18.03 -7.00 9.25
CA CYS A 270 17.65 -8.40 9.17
C CYS A 270 17.63 -8.84 7.71
N ASN A 271 18.37 -9.91 7.39
CA ASN A 271 18.43 -10.48 6.04
C ASN A 271 17.26 -11.45 5.81
N LEU A 272 16.06 -10.90 5.68
CA LEU A 272 14.86 -11.70 5.41
C LEU A 272 14.93 -12.55 4.13
N PRO A 273 15.54 -12.11 3.01
CA PRO A 273 15.73 -13.00 1.85
C PRO A 273 16.53 -14.26 2.17
N ALA A 274 17.56 -14.17 3.01
CA ALA A 274 18.33 -15.35 3.43
C ALA A 274 17.53 -16.25 4.39
N ALA A 275 16.77 -15.66 5.32
CA ALA A 275 15.86 -16.40 6.19
C ALA A 275 14.79 -17.16 5.40
N LEU A 276 14.19 -16.52 4.39
CA LEU A 276 13.23 -17.15 3.48
C LEU A 276 13.85 -18.33 2.73
N ALA A 277 15.06 -18.18 2.20
CA ALA A 277 15.76 -19.26 1.50
C ALA A 277 16.00 -20.48 2.41
N GLU A 278 16.41 -20.26 3.67
CA GLU A 278 16.58 -21.33 4.66
C GLU A 278 15.25 -22.01 5.01
N LEU A 279 14.18 -21.23 5.25
CA LEU A 279 12.85 -21.76 5.52
C LEU A 279 12.31 -22.57 4.34
N GLN A 280 12.58 -22.17 3.10
CA GLN A 280 12.18 -22.89 1.88
C GLN A 280 12.86 -24.27 1.78
N VAL A 281 14.07 -24.42 2.30
CA VAL A 281 14.78 -25.72 2.36
C VAL A 281 14.15 -26.62 3.42
N LEU A 282 13.78 -26.05 4.58
CA LEU A 282 13.14 -26.80 5.67
C LEU A 282 11.69 -27.20 5.34
N GLU A 283 10.97 -26.32 4.67
CA GLU A 283 9.59 -26.51 4.26
C GLU A 283 9.35 -25.82 2.90
N PRO A 284 9.21 -26.58 1.80
CA PRO A 284 8.89 -25.99 0.52
C PRO A 284 7.51 -25.31 0.52
N GLY A 285 7.44 -24.12 -0.09
CA GLY A 285 6.19 -23.37 -0.31
C GLY A 285 6.08 -22.06 0.47
N TRP A 286 7.11 -21.70 1.23
CA TRP A 286 7.24 -20.34 1.77
C TRP A 286 7.36 -19.33 0.64
N GLY A 287 6.81 -18.13 0.84
CA GLY A 287 6.79 -17.12 -0.20
C GLY A 287 6.35 -15.75 0.28
N GLY A 288 6.66 -14.73 -0.51
CA GLY A 288 6.36 -13.34 -0.20
C GLY A 288 7.29 -12.38 -0.93
N ARG A 289 7.48 -11.20 -0.36
CA ARG A 289 8.34 -10.12 -0.85
C ARG A 289 9.45 -9.82 0.16
N GLY A 290 10.44 -9.03 -0.23
CA GLY A 290 11.71 -8.86 0.51
C GLY A 290 11.60 -8.29 1.95
N ASP A 291 10.44 -7.78 2.34
CA ASP A 291 10.11 -7.22 3.65
C ASP A 291 9.10 -8.07 4.44
N ILE A 292 8.35 -8.96 3.78
CA ILE A 292 7.34 -9.82 4.39
C ILE A 292 7.13 -11.10 3.59
N PHE A 293 7.17 -12.23 4.28
CA PHE A 293 6.85 -13.54 3.71
C PHE A 293 6.07 -14.39 4.70
N GLY A 294 5.48 -15.48 4.22
CA GLY A 294 4.73 -16.41 5.06
C GLY A 294 4.97 -17.86 4.69
N SER A 295 4.49 -18.74 5.58
CA SER A 295 4.49 -20.19 5.39
C SER A 295 3.59 -20.60 4.20
N PRO A 296 3.63 -21.88 3.77
CA PRO A 296 2.77 -22.37 2.71
C PRO A 296 1.28 -22.04 2.96
N GLN A 297 0.57 -21.60 1.93
CA GLN A 297 -0.84 -21.20 2.04
C GLN A 297 -1.76 -22.41 1.92
N GLY A 298 -2.85 -22.42 2.70
CA GLY A 298 -3.89 -23.45 2.67
C GLY A 298 -3.48 -24.80 3.29
N VAL A 299 -2.29 -24.91 3.87
CA VAL A 299 -1.80 -26.13 4.54
C VAL A 299 -1.08 -25.76 5.84
N ASN A 300 -1.17 -26.62 6.85
CA ASN A 300 -0.46 -26.43 8.12
C ASN A 300 1.05 -26.39 7.88
N SER A 301 1.72 -25.36 8.40
CA SER A 301 3.18 -25.39 8.50
C SER A 301 3.61 -26.50 9.44
N LYS A 302 4.63 -27.26 9.03
CA LYS A 302 5.30 -28.32 9.79
C LYS A 302 6.32 -27.77 10.77
N LEU A 303 6.69 -26.49 10.64
CA LEU A 303 7.63 -25.84 11.52
C LEU A 303 6.94 -25.34 12.80
N THR A 304 7.66 -25.38 13.90
CA THR A 304 7.25 -24.76 15.16
C THR A 304 7.63 -23.29 15.17
N LEU A 305 6.98 -22.48 16.02
CA LEU A 305 7.34 -21.08 16.22
C LEU A 305 8.83 -20.92 16.56
N ASN A 306 9.35 -21.77 17.44
CA ASN A 306 10.77 -21.73 17.83
C ASN A 306 11.71 -21.98 16.65
N GLN A 307 11.42 -22.94 15.77
CA GLN A 307 12.24 -23.18 14.58
C GLN A 307 12.23 -21.98 13.62
N VAL A 308 11.06 -21.36 13.42
CA VAL A 308 10.97 -20.15 12.57
C VAL A 308 11.78 -19.01 13.19
N VAL A 309 11.64 -18.79 14.50
CA VAL A 309 12.39 -17.77 15.25
C VAL A 309 13.90 -18.02 15.18
N GLU A 310 14.35 -19.27 15.37
CA GLU A 310 15.75 -19.64 15.29
C GLU A 310 16.35 -19.28 13.92
N VAL A 311 15.64 -19.57 12.83
CA VAL A 311 16.08 -19.19 11.49
C VAL A 311 16.16 -17.67 11.38
N VAL A 312 15.09 -16.94 11.73
CA VAL A 312 15.08 -15.47 11.62
C VAL A 312 16.18 -14.82 12.46
N GLN A 313 16.44 -15.35 13.66
CA GLN A 313 17.47 -14.87 14.57
C GLN A 313 18.88 -15.01 13.99
N LYS A 314 19.19 -16.09 13.25
CA LYS A 314 20.50 -16.25 12.57
C LYS A 314 20.78 -15.15 11.55
N HIS A 315 19.72 -14.55 11.00
CA HIS A 315 19.80 -13.55 9.94
C HIS A 315 19.64 -12.10 10.44
N LEU A 316 19.62 -11.87 11.76
CA LEU A 316 19.78 -10.55 12.35
C LEU A 316 21.23 -10.07 12.15
N LYS A 317 21.40 -8.80 11.77
CA LYS A 317 22.72 -8.15 11.65
C LYS A 317 23.08 -7.36 12.91
#